data_AF-A0A1H3BS45-F1
#
_entry.id   AF-A0A1H3BS45-F1
#
_cell.length_a   1.000
_cell.length_b   1.000
_cell.length_c   1.000
_cell.angle_alpha   90.00
_cell.angle_beta   90.00
_cell.angle_gamma   90.00
#
_symmetry.space_group_name_H-M   'P 1'
#
loop_
_entity.id
_entity.type
_entity.pdbx_description
1 polymer ?
#
loop_
_entity_poly.entity_id
_entity_poly.type
_entity_poly.pdbx_seq_one_letter_code
_entity_poly.pdbx_strand_id
1 'polypeptide(L)'
;MAVCPKNAWTWVRALLHSVYEQPDADSVHAQFDHVLAALADKLPKVAAHLEAARADVLAFTAFPKEVWRQIWSNNPNERLNREIRRRTDVVGIFPDRDALVRLVGAVLAEQHDEWTEGRRYLGLDVLARCRLRPADDTDETTEEEVSIPALSA
;
A
#
# COMPACT_ATOMS: atom_id res chain seq x y z
N MET A 1 14.58 10.20 -2.91
CA MET A 1 14.75 9.79 -4.33
C MET A 1 16.08 10.31 -4.91
N ALA A 2 17.22 9.86 -4.38
CA ALA A 2 18.55 10.27 -4.85
C ALA A 2 19.38 9.12 -5.46
N VAL A 3 18.95 7.86 -5.29
CA VAL A 3 19.75 6.68 -5.64
C VAL A 3 19.64 6.30 -7.13
N CYS A 4 18.45 6.46 -7.72
CA CYS A 4 18.24 6.18 -9.15
C CYS A 4 18.35 7.46 -10.00
N PRO A 5 19.25 7.52 -11.00
CA PRO A 5 19.36 8.64 -11.94
C PRO A 5 18.07 8.86 -12.73
N LYS A 6 17.65 10.12 -12.92
CA LYS A 6 16.37 10.46 -13.59
C LYS A 6 16.22 9.86 -14.99
N ASN A 7 17.31 9.82 -15.76
CA ASN A 7 17.32 9.23 -17.11
C ASN A 7 17.08 7.72 -17.12
N ALA A 8 17.28 7.02 -16.00
CA ALA A 8 17.07 5.59 -15.87
C ALA A 8 15.73 5.22 -15.21
N TRP A 9 14.93 6.20 -14.77
CA TRP A 9 13.70 5.94 -14.01
C TRP A 9 12.69 5.07 -14.75
N THR A 10 12.47 5.33 -16.04
CA THR A 10 11.51 4.57 -16.85
C THR A 10 11.91 3.10 -16.97
N TRP A 11 13.20 2.84 -17.18
CA TRP A 11 13.75 1.49 -17.27
C TRP A 11 13.67 0.74 -15.92
N VAL A 12 14.15 1.35 -14.84
CA VAL A 12 14.12 0.74 -13.49
C VAL A 12 12.67 0.49 -13.05
N ARG A 13 11.76 1.42 -13.34
CA ARG A 13 10.33 1.25 -13.07
C ARG A 13 9.76 0.03 -13.81
N ALA A 14 10.08 -0.13 -15.10
CA ALA A 14 9.62 -1.28 -15.88
C ALA A 14 10.12 -2.61 -15.31
N LEU A 15 11.40 -2.66 -14.91
CA LEU A 15 11.98 -3.85 -14.25
C LEU A 15 11.29 -4.18 -12.93
N LEU A 16 10.98 -3.18 -12.09
CA LEU A 16 10.26 -3.43 -10.84
C LEU A 16 8.81 -3.86 -11.09
N HIS A 17 8.14 -3.30 -12.10
CA HIS A 17 6.80 -3.76 -12.47
C HIS A 17 6.79 -5.23 -12.88
N SER A 18 7.81 -5.70 -13.60
CA SER A 18 7.87 -7.11 -14.00
C SER A 18 8.02 -8.07 -12.82
N VAL A 19 8.54 -7.62 -11.67
CA VAL A 19 8.56 -8.40 -10.42
C VAL A 19 7.14 -8.61 -9.89
N TYR A 20 6.29 -7.58 -9.90
CA TYR A 20 4.92 -7.65 -9.37
C TYR A 20 3.94 -8.40 -10.28
N GLU A 21 4.32 -8.65 -11.53
CA GLU A 21 3.50 -9.35 -12.53
C GLU A 21 3.70 -10.89 -12.50
N GLN A 22 4.59 -11.39 -11.64
CA GLN A 22 4.90 -12.81 -11.57
C GLN A 22 3.75 -13.65 -11.01
N PRO A 23 3.62 -14.93 -11.44
CA PRO A 23 2.48 -15.77 -11.11
C PRO A 23 2.48 -16.33 -9.68
N ASP A 24 3.62 -16.43 -9.02
CA ASP A 24 3.79 -17.05 -7.71
C ASP A 24 5.02 -16.49 -6.98
N ALA A 25 5.14 -16.80 -5.68
CA ALA A 25 6.14 -16.21 -4.80
C ALA A 25 7.56 -16.54 -5.27
N ASP A 26 7.82 -17.80 -5.64
CA ASP A 26 9.13 -18.24 -6.11
C ASP A 26 9.53 -17.49 -7.38
N SER A 27 8.59 -17.31 -8.31
CA SER A 27 8.79 -16.52 -9.53
C SER A 27 9.04 -15.04 -9.23
N VAL A 28 8.35 -14.45 -8.24
CA VAL A 28 8.60 -13.07 -7.76
C VAL A 28 10.05 -12.95 -7.28
N HIS A 29 10.51 -13.86 -6.41
CA HIS A 29 11.86 -13.85 -5.86
C HIS A 29 12.92 -14.05 -6.95
N ALA A 30 12.73 -15.01 -7.85
CA ALA A 30 13.64 -15.26 -8.97
C ALA A 30 13.70 -14.04 -9.93
N GLN A 31 12.57 -13.42 -10.24
CA GLN A 31 12.53 -12.21 -11.06
C GLN A 31 13.24 -11.04 -10.38
N PHE A 32 13.11 -10.91 -9.05
CA PHE A 32 13.85 -9.89 -8.30
C PHE A 32 15.36 -10.10 -8.39
N ASP A 33 15.85 -11.34 -8.27
CA ASP A 33 17.26 -11.67 -8.46
C ASP A 33 17.75 -11.30 -9.87
N HIS A 34 16.97 -11.61 -10.90
CA HIS A 34 17.27 -11.21 -12.27
C HIS A 34 17.35 -9.68 -12.45
N VAL A 35 16.44 -8.93 -11.81
CA VAL A 35 16.45 -7.46 -11.84
C VAL A 35 17.71 -6.92 -11.17
N LEU A 36 18.12 -7.47 -10.03
CA LEU A 36 19.35 -7.06 -9.35
C LEU A 36 20.58 -7.31 -10.21
N ALA A 37 20.67 -8.49 -10.84
CA ALA A 37 21.76 -8.82 -11.76
C ALA A 37 21.81 -7.85 -12.95
N ALA A 38 20.66 -7.51 -13.54
CA ALA A 38 20.58 -6.56 -14.65
C ALA A 38 21.00 -5.13 -14.26
N LEU A 39 20.80 -4.76 -12.99
CA LEU A 39 21.15 -3.45 -12.46
C LEU A 39 22.58 -3.38 -11.92
N ALA A 40 23.20 -4.50 -11.55
CA ALA A 40 24.49 -4.53 -10.86
C ALA A 40 25.60 -3.81 -11.63
N ASP A 41 25.69 -4.00 -12.95
CA ASP A 41 26.75 -3.41 -13.76
C ASP A 41 26.55 -1.91 -14.00
N LYS A 42 25.33 -1.51 -14.40
CA LYS A 42 25.04 -0.13 -14.85
C LYS A 42 24.62 0.79 -13.71
N LEU A 43 23.96 0.25 -12.69
CA LEU A 43 23.35 0.98 -11.58
C LEU A 43 23.61 0.25 -10.23
N PRO A 44 24.87 -0.01 -9.85
CA PRO A 44 25.20 -0.81 -8.66
C PRO A 44 24.59 -0.25 -7.36
N LYS A 45 24.50 1.08 -7.24
CA LYS A 45 23.86 1.73 -6.08
C LYS A 45 22.36 1.45 -6.00
N VAL A 46 21.68 1.36 -7.14
CA VAL A 46 20.26 1.01 -7.21
C VAL A 46 20.07 -0.46 -6.85
N ALA A 47 20.90 -1.35 -7.41
CA ALA A 47 20.87 -2.78 -7.06
C ALA A 47 21.08 -2.99 -5.55
N ALA A 48 22.11 -2.38 -4.95
CA ALA A 48 22.37 -2.47 -3.52
C ALA A 48 21.21 -1.93 -2.66
N HIS A 49 20.57 -0.84 -3.10
CA HIS A 49 19.43 -0.27 -2.40
C HIS A 49 18.19 -1.18 -2.46
N LEU A 50 17.93 -1.79 -3.62
CA LEU A 50 16.84 -2.76 -3.77
C LEU A 50 17.10 -4.02 -2.95
N GLU A 51 18.32 -4.54 -2.96
CA GLU A 51 18.68 -5.72 -2.17
C GLU A 51 18.49 -5.48 -0.67
N ALA A 52 18.91 -4.32 -0.16
CA ALA A 52 18.69 -3.94 1.23
C ALA A 52 17.20 -3.84 1.60
N ALA A 53 16.33 -3.54 0.63
CA ALA A 53 14.88 -3.44 0.80
C ALA A 53 14.14 -4.73 0.40
N ARG A 54 14.84 -5.82 0.06
CA ARG A 54 14.24 -7.07 -0.46
C ARG A 54 13.09 -7.57 0.42
N ALA A 55 13.32 -7.66 1.73
CA ALA A 55 12.33 -8.17 2.66
C ALA A 55 11.05 -7.31 2.66
N ASP A 56 11.18 -5.99 2.64
CA ASP A 56 10.06 -5.06 2.64
C ASP A 56 9.31 -5.07 1.30
N VAL A 57 10.04 -5.07 0.18
CA VAL A 57 9.47 -4.99 -1.17
C VAL A 57 8.76 -6.29 -1.55
N LEU A 58 9.24 -7.44 -1.05
CA LEU A 58 8.69 -8.75 -1.37
C LEU A 58 7.75 -9.30 -0.29
N ALA A 59 7.54 -8.58 0.82
CA ALA A 59 6.68 -9.03 1.93
C ALA A 59 5.25 -9.43 1.50
N PHE A 60 4.75 -8.85 0.40
CA PHE A 60 3.42 -9.18 -0.12
C PHE A 60 3.29 -10.66 -0.56
N THR A 61 4.38 -11.35 -0.89
CA THR A 61 4.36 -12.75 -1.33
C THR A 61 3.94 -13.72 -0.24
N ALA A 62 4.01 -13.32 1.03
CA ALA A 62 3.51 -14.09 2.16
C ALA A 62 1.98 -14.16 2.23
N PHE A 63 1.27 -13.30 1.49
CA PHE A 63 -0.19 -13.23 1.49
C PHE A 63 -0.80 -14.01 0.31
N PRO A 64 -2.10 -14.34 0.36
CA PRO A 64 -2.81 -14.90 -0.80
C PRO A 64 -2.67 -14.01 -2.04
N LYS A 65 -2.49 -14.64 -3.21
CA LYS A 65 -2.27 -13.94 -4.49
C LYS A 65 -3.37 -12.94 -4.83
N GLU A 66 -4.59 -13.23 -4.39
CA GLU A 66 -5.78 -12.41 -4.62
C GLU A 66 -5.69 -10.99 -4.01
N VAL A 67 -4.79 -10.77 -3.04
CA VAL A 67 -4.59 -9.45 -2.40
C VAL A 67 -3.27 -8.78 -2.74
N TRP A 68 -2.39 -9.43 -3.52
CA TRP A 68 -1.06 -8.89 -3.80
C TRP A 68 -1.12 -7.47 -4.35
N ARG A 69 -1.99 -7.23 -5.35
CA ARG A 69 -2.15 -5.91 -5.97
C ARG A 69 -2.56 -4.84 -4.98
N GLN A 70 -3.38 -5.17 -3.99
CA GLN A 70 -3.84 -4.24 -2.96
C GLN A 70 -2.70 -3.91 -1.98
N ILE A 71 -1.77 -4.83 -1.75
CA ILE A 71 -0.63 -4.63 -0.85
C ILE A 71 0.44 -3.76 -1.50
N TRP A 72 0.89 -4.08 -2.72
CA TRP A 72 1.99 -3.35 -3.36
C TRP A 72 1.55 -2.07 -4.08
N SER A 73 0.25 -1.88 -4.38
CA SER A 73 -0.22 -0.67 -5.05
C SER A 73 -0.30 0.52 -4.08
N ASN A 74 0.32 1.62 -4.47
CA ASN A 74 0.21 2.89 -3.76
C ASN A 74 -0.96 3.77 -4.24
N ASN A 75 -1.75 3.32 -5.22
CA ASN A 75 -2.79 4.13 -5.86
C ASN A 75 -3.86 4.67 -4.89
N PRO A 76 -4.34 3.92 -3.88
CA PRO A 76 -5.25 4.47 -2.87
C PRO A 76 -4.64 5.65 -2.10
N ASN A 77 -3.37 5.51 -1.67
CA ASN A 77 -2.65 6.56 -0.95
C ASN A 77 -2.38 7.78 -1.86
N GLU A 78 -2.01 7.56 -3.11
CA GLU A 78 -1.81 8.64 -4.08
C GLU A 78 -3.11 9.40 -4.36
N ARG A 79 -4.25 8.69 -4.43
CA ARG A 79 -5.57 9.30 -4.59
C ARG A 79 -5.90 10.17 -3.39
N LEU A 80 -5.76 9.65 -2.18
CA LEU A 80 -6.02 10.39 -0.96
C LEU A 80 -5.11 11.63 -0.84
N ASN A 81 -3.82 11.47 -1.09
CA ASN A 81 -2.86 12.58 -1.05
C ASN A 81 -3.16 13.66 -2.10
N ARG A 82 -3.65 13.26 -3.29
CA ARG A 82 -4.10 14.20 -4.32
C ARG A 82 -5.33 14.97 -3.87
N GLU A 83 -6.27 14.32 -3.21
CA GLU A 83 -7.47 14.97 -2.69
C GLU A 83 -7.16 15.95 -1.56
N ILE A 84 -6.30 15.56 -0.62
CA ILE A 84 -5.81 16.46 0.43
C ILE A 84 -5.17 17.70 -0.19
N ARG A 85 -4.24 17.53 -1.14
CA ARG A 85 -3.59 18.65 -1.84
C ARG A 85 -4.62 19.55 -2.54
N ARG A 86 -5.54 18.96 -3.31
CA ARG A 86 -6.58 19.71 -4.01
C ARG A 86 -7.40 20.59 -3.05
N ARG A 87 -7.77 20.08 -1.87
CA ARG A 87 -8.57 20.86 -0.89
C ARG A 87 -7.75 21.93 -0.19
N THR A 88 -6.48 21.64 0.12
CA THR A 88 -5.59 22.63 0.74
C THR A 88 -5.17 23.73 -0.23
N ASP A 89 -5.03 23.42 -1.51
CA ASP A 89 -4.62 24.37 -2.56
C ASP A 89 -5.67 25.50 -2.75
N VAL A 90 -6.95 25.23 -2.47
CA VAL A 90 -8.03 26.25 -2.49
C VAL A 90 -7.86 27.28 -1.38
N VAL A 91 -7.38 26.86 -0.20
CA VAL A 91 -7.18 27.76 0.94
C VAL A 91 -5.88 28.55 0.80
N GLY A 92 -4.83 27.93 0.23
CA GLY A 92 -3.53 28.55 0.01
C GLY A 92 -2.71 28.72 1.30
N ILE A 93 -3.12 29.64 2.17
CA ILE A 93 -2.43 29.94 3.44
C ILE A 93 -3.41 29.75 4.61
N PHE A 94 -3.02 28.95 5.60
CA PHE A 94 -3.80 28.71 6.80
C PHE A 94 -3.44 29.68 7.92
N PRO A 95 -4.41 30.15 8.73
CA PRO A 95 -4.16 31.07 9.84
C PRO A 95 -3.40 30.41 11.00
N ASP A 96 -3.61 29.11 11.22
CA ASP A 96 -2.95 28.30 12.25
C ASP A 96 -2.97 26.82 11.87
N ARG A 97 -2.31 25.98 12.68
CA ARG A 97 -2.23 24.53 12.46
C ARG A 97 -3.58 23.84 12.66
N ASP A 98 -4.43 24.34 13.56
CA ASP A 98 -5.70 23.71 13.90
C ASP A 98 -6.71 23.85 12.76
N ALA A 99 -6.69 24.98 12.05
CA ALA A 99 -7.45 25.20 10.83
C ALA A 99 -7.07 24.19 9.73
N LEU A 100 -5.77 23.90 9.56
CA LEU A 100 -5.29 22.87 8.62
C LEU A 100 -5.75 21.47 9.04
N VAL A 101 -5.55 21.12 10.32
CA VAL A 101 -5.95 19.81 10.85
C VAL A 101 -7.45 19.60 10.70
N ARG A 102 -8.26 20.64 10.93
CA ARG A 102 -9.72 20.57 10.75
C ARG A 102 -10.11 20.30 9.30
N LEU A 103 -9.49 20.99 8.33
CA LEU A 103 -9.79 20.75 6.91
C LEU A 103 -9.37 19.33 6.49
N VAL A 104 -8.14 18.93 6.80
CA VAL A 104 -7.64 17.59 6.44
C VAL A 104 -8.45 16.51 7.15
N GLY A 105 -8.79 16.70 8.42
CA GLY A 105 -9.66 15.81 9.17
C GLY A 105 -11.04 15.65 8.53
N ALA A 106 -11.65 16.74 8.05
CA ALA A 106 -12.91 16.68 7.31
C ALA A 106 -12.78 15.88 5.99
N VAL A 107 -11.67 16.02 5.26
CA VAL A 107 -11.39 15.21 4.05
C VAL A 107 -11.28 13.73 4.39
N LEU A 108 -10.56 13.40 5.47
CA LEU A 108 -10.39 12.01 5.91
C LEU A 108 -11.71 11.39 6.36
N ALA A 109 -12.55 12.15 7.07
CA ALA A 109 -13.88 11.71 7.48
C ALA A 109 -14.76 11.40 6.26
N GLU A 110 -14.82 12.32 5.29
CA GLU A 110 -15.58 12.08 4.05
C GLU A 110 -15.07 10.85 3.28
N GLN A 111 -13.75 10.68 3.18
CA GLN A 111 -13.20 9.49 2.52
C GLN A 111 -13.54 8.19 3.26
N HIS A 112 -13.60 8.24 4.59
CA HIS A 112 -13.98 7.10 5.43
C HIS A 112 -15.46 6.73 5.25
N ASP A 113 -16.34 7.72 5.19
CA ASP A 113 -17.77 7.51 4.93
C ASP A 113 -17.98 6.87 3.54
N GLU A 114 -17.31 7.39 2.51
CA GLU A 114 -17.33 6.79 1.16
C GLU A 114 -16.85 5.32 1.13
N TRP A 115 -15.84 4.97 1.93
CA TRP A 115 -15.34 3.60 2.03
C TRP A 115 -16.31 2.67 2.75
N THR A 116 -17.07 3.22 3.69
CA THR A 116 -18.09 2.48 4.45
C THR A 116 -19.30 2.18 3.58
N GLU A 117 -19.74 3.14 2.76
CA GLU A 117 -20.86 2.99 1.84
C GLU A 117 -20.49 2.24 0.54
N GLY A 118 -19.21 2.27 0.17
CA GLY A 118 -18.70 1.67 -1.06
C GLY A 118 -18.69 0.15 -1.07
N ARG A 119 -18.43 -0.42 -2.25
CA ARG A 119 -18.19 -1.87 -2.37
C ARG A 119 -16.96 -2.27 -1.57
N ARG A 120 -17.04 -3.39 -0.86
CA ARG A 120 -15.91 -3.96 -0.12
C ARG A 120 -14.68 -4.09 -1.02
N TYR A 121 -13.60 -3.44 -0.60
CA TYR A 121 -12.32 -3.43 -1.33
C TYR A 121 -11.58 -4.78 -1.22
N LEU A 122 -11.79 -5.51 -0.12
CA LEU A 122 -11.20 -6.82 0.15
C LEU A 122 -12.32 -7.81 0.54
N GLY A 123 -12.28 -9.02 -0.04
CA GLY A 123 -13.19 -10.10 0.31
C GLY A 123 -12.94 -10.61 1.73
N LEU A 124 -14.01 -10.90 2.48
CA LEU A 124 -13.90 -11.38 3.86
C LEU A 124 -13.19 -12.73 3.96
N ASP A 125 -13.43 -13.61 2.98
CA ASP A 125 -12.78 -14.91 2.86
C ASP A 125 -11.26 -14.77 2.65
N VAL A 126 -10.85 -13.82 1.82
CA VAL A 126 -9.44 -13.58 1.54
C VAL A 126 -8.77 -12.91 2.75
N LEU A 127 -9.47 -11.97 3.40
CA LEU A 127 -9.01 -11.36 4.65
C LEU A 127 -8.81 -12.38 5.77
N ALA A 128 -9.72 -13.35 5.90
CA ALA A 128 -9.56 -14.43 6.86
C ALA A 128 -8.29 -15.26 6.57
N ARG A 129 -8.02 -15.56 5.29
CA ARG A 129 -6.78 -16.26 4.85
C ARG A 129 -5.51 -15.42 5.01
N CYS A 130 -5.62 -14.09 5.05
CA CYS A 130 -4.47 -13.19 5.29
C CYS A 130 -4.01 -13.16 6.75
N ARG A 131 -4.74 -13.76 7.69
CA ARG A 131 -4.36 -13.81 9.11
C ARG A 131 -3.20 -14.80 9.30
N LEU A 132 -1.97 -14.31 9.11
CA LEU A 132 -0.71 -15.07 9.24
C LEU A 132 -0.41 -15.51 10.68
N ARG A 133 -1.01 -14.84 11.67
CA ARG A 133 -1.01 -15.24 13.07
C ARG A 133 -2.46 -15.25 13.55
N PRO A 134 -2.99 -16.37 14.07
CA PRO A 134 -4.23 -16.34 14.85
C PRO A 134 -4.01 -15.35 16.00
N ALA A 135 -4.92 -14.41 16.22
CA ALA A 135 -4.91 -13.73 17.50
C ALA A 135 -5.07 -14.82 18.55
N ASP A 136 -4.09 -14.98 19.44
CA ASP A 136 -4.32 -15.74 20.66
C ASP A 136 -5.40 -14.95 21.39
N ASP A 137 -6.64 -15.46 21.43
CA ASP A 137 -7.74 -14.89 22.21
C ASP A 137 -7.24 -14.78 23.65
N THR A 138 -6.71 -13.60 24.00
CA THR A 138 -6.22 -13.30 25.33
C THR A 138 -7.14 -12.23 25.90
N ASP A 139 -8.01 -12.73 26.76
CA ASP A 139 -8.86 -12.08 27.75
C ASP A 139 -10.04 -11.20 27.30
N GLU A 140 -11.24 -11.74 27.59
CA GLU A 140 -12.46 -11.06 28.05
C GLU A 140 -12.63 -9.62 27.57
N THR A 141 -12.94 -9.44 26.30
CA THR A 141 -13.68 -8.24 25.90
C THR A 141 -15.12 -8.47 26.34
N THR A 142 -15.58 -7.71 27.32
CA THR A 142 -17.00 -7.60 27.63
C THR A 142 -17.78 -7.51 26.31
N GLU A 143 -18.85 -8.29 26.18
CA GLU A 143 -19.79 -8.25 25.06
C GLU A 143 -20.44 -6.86 24.98
N GLU A 144 -19.70 -5.83 24.57
CA GLU A 144 -20.30 -4.71 23.89
C GLU A 144 -20.50 -5.18 22.46
N GLU A 145 -21.74 -5.61 22.17
CA GLU A 145 -22.27 -5.63 20.82
C GLU A 145 -22.01 -4.26 20.19
N VAL A 146 -20.89 -4.12 19.49
CA VAL A 146 -20.75 -3.09 18.47
C VAL A 146 -21.70 -3.51 17.37
N SER A 147 -22.95 -3.06 17.49
CA SER A 147 -23.96 -3.12 16.43
C SER A 147 -23.47 -2.26 15.27
N ILE A 148 -22.58 -2.82 14.46
CA ILE A 148 -22.36 -2.36 13.09
C ILE A 148 -23.69 -2.62 12.37
N PRO A 149 -24.44 -1.59 11.94
CA PRO A 149 -25.68 -1.80 11.20
C PRO A 149 -25.37 -2.68 10.00
N ALA A 150 -26.18 -3.73 9.87
CA ALA A 150 -25.87 -4.93 9.09
C ALA A 150 -25.40 -4.65 7.66
N LEU A 151 -24.36 -5.36 7.26
CA LEU A 151 -24.10 -5.72 5.88
C LEU A 151 -25.20 -6.67 5.41
N SER A 152 -26.29 -6.12 4.89
CA SER A 152 -27.35 -6.87 4.21
C SER A 152 -27.23 -6.73 2.68
N ALA A 153 -26.96 -7.89 2.07
CA ALA A 153 -27.08 -8.34 0.67
C ALA A 153 -26.84 -7.35 -0.49
#